data_AF-A0A432I853-F1
#
_entry.id   AF-A0A432I853-F1
#
_cell.length_a   1.000
_cell.length_b   1.000
_cell.length_c   1.000
_cell.angle_alpha   90.00
_cell.angle_beta   90.00
_cell.angle_gamma   90.00
#
_symmetry.space_group_name_H-M   'P 1'
#
loop_
_entity.id
_entity.type
_entity.pdbx_description
1 polymer ?
#
loop_
_entity_poly.entity_id
_entity_poly.type
_entity_poly.pdbx_seq_one_letter_code
_entity_poly.pdbx_strand_id
1 'polypeptide(L)' 'IRTPEERDVQIKETQNKNVKYESSDENGEITEKSETPRTSDKVGRNDLCPCGSGKKYKKCCGRV' A
#
# COMPACT_ATOMS: atom_id res chain seq x y z
N ILE A 1 -31.45 21.80 -1.37
CA ILE A 1 -31.00 20.74 -2.33
C ILE A 1 -29.77 21.33 -3.01
N ARG A 2 -28.56 20.82 -2.70
CA ARG A 2 -27.31 21.39 -3.23
C ARG A 2 -27.27 21.27 -4.74
N THR A 3 -26.93 22.36 -5.43
CA THR A 3 -27.04 22.46 -6.89
C THR A 3 -26.00 21.55 -7.56
N PRO A 4 -26.29 21.07 -8.79
CA PRO A 4 -25.38 20.19 -9.52
C PRO A 4 -23.96 20.76 -9.69
N GLU A 5 -23.83 22.09 -9.79
CA GLU A 5 -22.53 22.79 -9.90
C GLU A 5 -21.63 22.63 -8.68
N GLU A 6 -22.19 22.64 -7.47
CA GLU A 6 -21.39 22.55 -6.23
C GLU A 6 -20.76 21.16 -6.03
N ARG A 7 -21.34 20.10 -6.62
CA ARG A 7 -20.75 18.76 -6.59
C ARG A 7 -19.57 18.61 -7.53
N ASP A 8 -19.60 19.28 -8.68
CA ASP A 8 -18.57 19.14 -9.72
C ASP A 8 -17.26 19.86 -9.32
N VAL A 9 -17.38 20.98 -8.60
CA VAL A 9 -16.24 21.75 -8.06
C VAL A 9 -15.45 20.93 -7.02
N GLN A 10 -16.15 20.20 -6.15
CA GLN A 10 -15.53 19.36 -5.12
C GLN A 10 -14.69 18.21 -5.72
N ILE A 11 -15.13 17.66 -6.85
CA ILE A 11 -14.47 16.52 -7.52
C ILE A 11 -13.18 16.98 -8.22
N LYS A 12 -13.18 18.16 -8.84
CA LYS A 12 -11.99 18.72 -9.52
C LYS A 12 -10.87 19.08 -8.54
N GLU A 13 -11.20 19.65 -7.38
CA GLU A 13 -10.22 19.97 -6.36
C GLU A 13 -9.56 18.73 -5.73
N THR A 14 -10.30 17.63 -5.60
CA THR A 14 -9.78 16.39 -5.01
C THR A 14 -8.91 15.61 -6.00
N GLN A 15 -9.20 15.67 -7.29
CA GLN A 15 -8.37 15.05 -8.33
C GLN A 15 -7.02 15.77 -8.51
N ASN A 16 -6.98 17.11 -8.45
CA ASN A 16 -5.74 17.88 -8.62
C ASN A 16 -4.75 17.75 -7.45
N LYS A 17 -5.23 17.48 -6.23
CA LYS A 17 -4.36 17.35 -5.03
C LYS A 17 -3.63 16.01 -4.95
N ASN A 18 -4.04 15.00 -5.72
CA ASN A 18 -3.55 13.62 -5.58
C ASN A 18 -2.59 13.17 -6.70
N VAL A 19 -2.17 14.07 -7.59
CA VAL A 19 -1.15 13.76 -8.62
C VAL A 19 0.16 14.44 -8.21
N LYS A 20 0.94 13.78 -7.36
CA LYS A 20 2.37 14.07 -7.18
C LYS A 20 3.15 13.13 -8.10
N TYR A 21 3.60 13.64 -9.24
CA TYR A 21 4.42 12.90 -10.19
C TYR A 21 5.90 13.23 -9.91
N GLU A 22 6.60 12.29 -9.27
CA GLU A 22 8.06 12.33 -9.15
C GLU A 22 8.63 11.42 -10.24
N SER A 23 9.26 12.02 -11.25
CA SER A 23 9.95 11.34 -12.35
C SER A 23 11.21 10.66 -11.85
N SER A 24 11.41 9.40 -12.26
CA SER A 24 12.70 8.69 -12.28
C SER A 24 13.72 9.46 -13.17
N ASP A 25 15.03 9.43 -13.04
CA ASP A 25 16.05 8.51 -12.51
C ASP A 25 17.34 9.34 -12.26
N GLU A 26 18.28 8.85 -11.43
CA GLU A 26 19.68 8.61 -11.87
C GLU A 26 20.58 8.15 -10.71
N ASN A 27 21.18 6.98 -10.91
CA ASN A 27 22.47 6.52 -10.38
C ASN A 27 22.65 6.41 -8.86
N GLY A 28 22.60 5.17 -8.36
CA GLY A 28 23.04 4.81 -7.02
C GLY A 28 23.60 3.38 -6.99
N GLU A 29 24.87 3.24 -7.33
CA GLU A 29 25.69 2.06 -7.02
C GLU A 29 25.65 1.81 -5.51
N ILE A 30 25.22 0.62 -5.08
CA ILE A 30 25.23 0.23 -3.66
C ILE A 30 26.25 -0.86 -3.40
N THR A 31 27.32 -0.45 -2.72
CA THR A 31 28.39 -1.26 -2.16
C THR A 31 27.88 -2.28 -1.16
N GLU A 32 28.51 -3.46 -1.20
CA GLU A 32 28.31 -4.61 -0.31
C GLU A 32 28.25 -4.22 1.17
N LYS A 33 27.06 -4.39 1.77
CA LYS A 33 26.90 -4.54 3.22
C LYS A 33 25.88 -5.63 3.44
N SER A 34 26.24 -6.57 4.30
CA SER A 34 25.50 -7.79 4.64
C SER A 34 24.04 -7.52 5.02
N GLU A 35 23.15 -7.56 4.04
CA GLU A 35 21.71 -7.61 4.27
C GLU A 35 21.29 -9.08 4.27
N THR A 36 21.01 -9.59 5.47
CA THR A 36 20.21 -10.81 5.66
C THR A 36 19.04 -10.81 4.69
N PRO A 37 18.74 -11.91 3.97
CA PRO A 37 17.61 -11.91 3.06
C PRO A 37 16.38 -11.51 3.86
N ARG A 38 15.75 -10.38 3.53
CA ARG A 38 14.41 -10.06 4.01
C ARG A 38 13.42 -11.00 3.31
N THR A 39 13.60 -12.31 3.50
CA THR A 39 12.54 -13.29 3.37
C THR A 39 11.69 -13.19 4.63
N SER A 40 11.16 -12.00 4.90
CA SER A 40 9.87 -11.99 5.56
C SER A 40 8.94 -12.56 4.51
N ASP A 41 8.69 -13.87 4.56
CA ASP A 41 7.59 -14.49 3.84
C ASP A 41 6.37 -13.62 4.14
N LYS A 42 6.03 -12.74 3.19
CA LYS A 42 4.94 -11.81 3.34
C LYS A 42 3.69 -12.67 3.25
N VAL A 43 3.27 -13.21 4.39
CA VAL A 43 2.07 -14.02 4.48
C VAL A 43 0.93 -13.22 3.88
N GLY A 44 0.39 -13.73 2.78
CA GLY A 44 -0.68 -13.05 2.08
C GLY A 44 -1.89 -12.95 2.99
N ARG A 45 -2.63 -11.84 2.88
CA ARG A 45 -3.78 -11.57 3.74
C ARG A 45 -4.84 -12.68 3.69
N ASN A 46 -4.90 -13.45 2.61
CA ASN A 46 -5.82 -14.58 2.43
C ASN A 46 -5.25 -15.96 2.79
N ASP A 47 -3.94 -16.09 3.03
CA ASP A 47 -3.29 -17.36 3.34
C ASP A 47 -3.64 -17.88 4.73
N LEU A 48 -3.35 -19.15 5.00
CA LEU A 48 -3.48 -19.72 6.34
C LEU A 48 -2.56 -18.99 7.32
N CYS A 49 -3.10 -18.69 8.51
CA CYS A 49 -2.36 -17.94 9.51
C CYS A 49 -1.24 -18.81 10.12
N PRO A 50 0.01 -18.32 10.17
CA PRO A 50 1.16 -19.09 10.65
C PRO A 50 1.11 -19.40 12.15
N CYS A 51 0.14 -18.85 12.90
CA CYS A 51 -0.11 -19.19 14.30
C CYS A 51 -0.80 -20.54 14.52
N GLY A 52 -1.09 -21.29 13.43
CA GLY A 52 -1.67 -22.63 13.52
C GLY A 52 -3.18 -22.66 13.81
N SER A 53 -3.87 -21.52 13.75
CA SER A 53 -5.31 -21.46 14.08
C SER A 53 -6.23 -22.01 12.99
N GLY A 54 -5.69 -22.42 11.83
CA GLY A 54 -6.47 -22.83 10.64
C GLY A 54 -7.32 -21.73 9.99
N LYS A 55 -7.18 -20.47 10.43
CA LYS A 55 -7.95 -19.32 9.90
C LYS A 55 -7.09 -18.55 8.89
N LYS A 56 -7.73 -17.84 7.95
CA LYS A 56 -7.02 -16.93 7.05
C LYS A 56 -6.31 -15.82 7.84
N TYR A 57 -5.13 -15.38 7.43
CA TYR A 57 -4.31 -14.38 8.12
C TYR A 57 -5.12 -13.12 8.46
N LYS A 58 -5.92 -12.59 7.52
CA LYS A 58 -6.82 -11.43 7.74
C LYS A 58 -7.88 -11.60 8.81
N LYS A 59 -8.26 -12.85 9.12
CA LYS A 59 -9.28 -13.19 10.12
C LYS A 59 -8.65 -13.61 11.45
N CYS A 60 -7.33 -13.59 11.56
CA CYS A 60 -6.57 -13.99 12.74
C CYS A 60 -5.53 -12.91 13.07
N CYS A 61 -4.22 -13.19 12.96
CA CYS A 61 -3.16 -12.25 13.35
C CYS A 61 -3.09 -10.98 12.50
N GLY A 62 -3.56 -11.03 11.24
CA GLY A 62 -3.65 -9.87 10.34
C GLY A 62 -5.00 -9.16 10.38
N ARG A 63 -5.78 -9.34 11.46
CA ARG A 63 -7.04 -8.63 11.68
C ARG A 63 -6.75 -7.19 12.11
N VAL A 64 -6.57 -6.35 11.10
CA VAL A 64 -6.73 -4.90 11.17
C VAL A 64 -8.02 -4.51 10.47
#